data_AF-A0A8X6LB23-F1
#
_entry.id   AF-A0A8X6LB23-F1
#
_cell.length_a   1.000
_cell.length_b   1.000
_cell.length_c   1.000
_cell.angle_alpha   90.00
_cell.angle_beta   90.00
_cell.angle_gamma   90.00
#
_symmetry.space_group_name_H-M   'P 1'
#
loop_
_entity.id
_entity.type
_entity.pdbx_description
1 polymer ?
#
loop_
_entity_poly.entity_id
_entity_poly.type
_entity_poly.pdbx_seq_one_letter_code
_entity_poly.pdbx_strand_id
1 'polypeptide(L)'
;MNFFILLLNLPFLVLAITSSEKSFFDAHGINTNCNGNTTFGSFASCTITCQNLYRIPYDCNPSEQLGCRCKPGFLPQNRQFQNLRCIRRKDCPRMIRKHHRRTTV
;
A
#
# COMPACT_ATOMS: atom_id res chain seq x y z
N MET A 1 -50.27 -17.54 9.32
CA MET A 1 -49.38 -17.48 8.13
C MET A 1 -47.95 -17.52 8.64
N ASN A 2 -47.30 -18.68 8.50
CA ASN A 2 -45.94 -18.97 8.95
C ASN A 2 -44.94 -18.57 7.87
N PHE A 3 -44.07 -17.61 8.15
CA PHE A 3 -42.95 -17.23 7.27
C PHE A 3 -41.75 -16.85 8.14
N PHE A 4 -41.19 -17.80 8.88
CA PHE A 4 -40.02 -17.56 9.75
C PHE A 4 -39.13 -18.80 9.88
N ILE A 5 -38.81 -19.46 8.78
CA ILE A 5 -37.83 -20.55 8.76
C ILE A 5 -37.06 -20.47 7.44
N LEU A 6 -35.85 -19.86 7.43
CA LEU A 6 -34.75 -20.15 6.47
C LEU A 6 -33.58 -19.14 6.54
N LEU A 7 -33.05 -18.81 7.74
CA LEU A 7 -31.82 -18.02 7.87
C LEU A 7 -30.87 -18.58 8.94
N LEU A 8 -30.67 -19.90 8.99
CA LEU A 8 -29.80 -20.54 9.99
C LEU A 8 -28.73 -21.50 9.44
N ASN A 9 -28.35 -21.39 8.16
CA ASN A 9 -27.28 -22.24 7.61
C ASN A 9 -26.39 -21.51 6.60
N LEU A 10 -25.62 -20.51 7.05
CA LEU A 10 -24.53 -19.94 6.24
C LEU A 10 -23.26 -19.48 7.00
N PRO A 11 -22.89 -19.97 8.21
CA PRO A 11 -21.59 -19.62 8.78
C PRO A 11 -20.41 -20.43 8.20
N PHE A 12 -20.64 -21.53 7.47
CA PHE A 12 -19.56 -22.44 7.05
C PHE A 12 -18.96 -22.15 5.67
N LEU A 13 -19.58 -21.30 4.84
CA LEU A 13 -19.08 -21.03 3.48
C LEU A 13 -18.06 -19.88 3.40
N VAL A 14 -17.80 -19.16 4.50
CA VAL A 14 -16.90 -17.99 4.49
C VAL A 14 -15.43 -18.40 4.74
N LEU A 15 -15.17 -19.57 5.33
CA LEU A 15 -13.82 -19.99 5.72
C LEU A 15 -12.98 -20.60 4.59
N ALA A 16 -13.60 -21.02 3.47
CA ALA A 16 -12.87 -21.66 2.37
C ALA A 16 -12.23 -20.67 1.36
N ILE A 17 -12.64 -19.39 1.39
CA ILE A 17 -12.29 -18.42 0.33
C ILE A 17 -10.93 -17.76 0.61
N THR A 18 -10.48 -17.69 1.86
CA THR A 18 -9.22 -17.01 2.23
C THR A 18 -7.96 -17.84 1.99
N SER A 19 -8.09 -19.17 1.87
CA SER A 19 -6.93 -20.06 1.68
C SER A 19 -6.43 -20.09 0.23
N SER A 20 -7.32 -19.95 -0.75
CA SER A 20 -6.97 -20.03 -2.17
C SER A 20 -6.20 -18.79 -2.64
N GLU A 21 -6.59 -17.62 -2.16
CA GLU A 21 -5.95 -16.35 -2.54
C GLU A 21 -4.49 -16.27 -2.03
N LYS A 22 -4.25 -16.65 -0.77
CA LYS A 22 -2.89 -16.65 -0.21
C LYS A 22 -1.95 -17.58 -0.99
N SER A 23 -2.45 -18.77 -1.37
CA SER A 23 -1.68 -19.74 -2.14
C SER A 23 -1.31 -19.24 -3.55
N PHE A 24 -2.18 -18.44 -4.18
CA PHE A 24 -1.91 -17.84 -5.48
C PHE A 24 -0.81 -16.77 -5.40
N PHE A 25 -0.88 -15.90 -4.40
CA PHE A 25 0.11 -14.84 -4.23
C PHE A 25 1.48 -15.38 -3.81
N ASP A 26 1.51 -16.38 -2.93
CA ASP A 26 2.76 -17.05 -2.54
C ASP A 26 3.43 -17.73 -3.75
N ALA A 27 2.65 -18.37 -4.64
CA ALA A 27 3.15 -19.00 -5.87
C ALA A 27 3.72 -17.99 -6.88
N HIS A 28 3.25 -16.74 -6.86
CA HIS A 28 3.74 -15.66 -7.73
C HIS A 28 4.74 -14.72 -7.03
N GLY A 29 5.22 -15.08 -5.83
CA GLY A 29 6.22 -14.29 -5.09
C GLY A 29 5.69 -12.95 -4.58
N ILE A 30 4.37 -12.78 -4.49
CA ILE A 30 3.73 -11.56 -4.00
C ILE A 30 3.59 -11.69 -2.49
N ASN A 31 4.35 -10.88 -1.75
CA ASN A 31 4.28 -10.88 -0.30
C ASN A 31 2.93 -10.30 0.19
N THR A 32 2.09 -11.17 0.74
CA THR A 32 0.80 -10.80 1.36
C THR A 32 0.94 -10.43 2.84
N ASN A 33 2.08 -10.75 3.46
CA ASN A 33 2.34 -10.51 4.87
C ASN A 33 2.95 -9.12 5.08
N CYS A 34 2.07 -8.14 5.24
CA CYS A 34 2.42 -6.73 5.39
C CYS A 34 2.54 -6.34 6.87
N ASN A 35 3.73 -5.93 7.29
CA ASN A 35 4.02 -5.61 8.69
C ASN A 35 3.91 -4.09 9.00
N GLY A 36 3.63 -3.77 10.27
CA GLY A 36 3.62 -2.40 10.78
C GLY A 36 2.49 -1.53 10.22
N ASN A 37 2.86 -0.41 9.56
CA ASN A 37 1.92 0.57 9.00
C ASN A 37 1.55 0.27 7.54
N THR A 38 1.76 -0.97 7.09
CA THR A 38 1.38 -1.43 5.76
C THR A 38 0.16 -2.35 5.81
N THR A 39 -0.51 -2.51 4.68
CA THR A 39 -1.65 -3.42 4.47
C THR A 39 -1.54 -4.00 3.07
N PHE A 40 -2.00 -5.24 2.86
CA PHE A 40 -2.05 -5.81 1.52
C PHE A 40 -3.17 -5.16 0.69
N GLY A 41 -2.92 -4.92 -0.59
CA GLY A 41 -3.91 -4.42 -1.53
C GLY A 41 -3.30 -3.89 -2.83
N SER A 42 -4.15 -3.34 -3.71
CA SER A 42 -3.69 -2.63 -4.90
C SER A 42 -3.13 -1.25 -4.54
N PHE A 43 -2.05 -0.87 -5.21
CA PHE A 43 -1.46 0.46 -5.10
C PHE A 43 -0.95 0.94 -6.46
N ALA A 44 -1.09 2.23 -6.71
CA ALA A 44 -0.46 2.87 -7.84
C ALA A 44 1.02 3.14 -7.53
N SER A 45 1.89 2.86 -8.48
CA SER A 45 3.28 3.35 -8.51
C SER A 45 3.35 4.89 -8.35
N CYS A 46 2.31 5.57 -8.83
CA CYS A 46 2.06 7.00 -8.80
C CYS A 46 1.39 7.51 -7.53
N THR A 47 2.07 7.42 -6.39
CA THR A 47 1.53 7.89 -5.10
C THR A 47 2.30 9.08 -4.54
N ILE A 48 1.63 9.83 -3.66
CA ILE A 48 2.27 10.89 -2.86
C ILE A 48 3.15 10.21 -1.81
N THR A 49 4.41 10.59 -1.78
CA THR A 49 5.43 10.16 -0.83
C THR A 49 5.99 11.39 -0.12
N CYS A 50 6.77 11.19 0.94
CA CYS A 50 7.47 12.30 1.60
C CYS A 50 8.40 13.07 0.64
N GLN A 51 8.89 12.44 -0.43
CA GLN A 51 9.76 13.08 -1.42
C GLN A 51 9.00 14.02 -2.38
N ASN A 52 7.69 13.89 -2.47
CA ASN A 52 6.88 14.57 -3.48
C ASN A 52 5.52 15.03 -2.93
N LEU A 53 5.50 15.36 -1.62
CA LEU A 53 4.34 15.81 -0.83
C LEU A 53 3.45 16.85 -1.51
N TYR A 54 4.04 17.70 -2.36
CA TYR A 54 3.38 18.83 -3.00
C TYR A 54 3.29 18.73 -4.51
N ARG A 55 3.90 17.69 -5.13
CA ARG A 55 3.91 17.56 -6.59
C ARG A 55 4.12 16.10 -6.98
N ILE A 56 3.08 15.43 -7.46
CA ILE A 56 3.25 14.13 -8.09
C ILE A 56 4.11 14.33 -9.35
N PRO A 57 5.17 13.52 -9.58
CA PRO A 57 5.93 13.57 -10.83
C PRO A 57 4.98 13.37 -12.03
N TYR A 58 5.04 14.28 -13.00
CA TYR A 58 4.22 14.21 -14.21
C TYR A 58 4.52 12.95 -15.05
N ASP A 59 5.74 12.43 -14.98
CA ASP A 59 6.20 11.25 -15.73
C ASP A 59 6.04 9.94 -14.94
N CYS A 60 4.91 9.74 -14.26
CA CYS A 60 4.65 8.45 -13.64
C CYS A 60 3.57 7.70 -14.43
N ASN A 61 3.93 6.51 -14.88
CA ASN A 61 2.99 5.61 -15.52
C ASN A 61 2.13 4.96 -14.43
N PRO A 62 0.80 5.17 -14.41
CA PRO A 62 -0.09 4.62 -13.39
C PRO A 62 -0.31 3.13 -13.66
N SER A 63 0.71 2.32 -13.41
CA SER A 63 0.55 0.88 -13.32
C SER A 63 0.08 0.54 -11.92
N GLU A 64 -1.07 -0.11 -11.83
CA GLU A 64 -1.53 -0.71 -10.58
C GLU A 64 -0.68 -1.95 -10.29
N GLN A 65 -0.14 -2.00 -9.09
CA GLN A 65 0.62 -3.12 -8.56
C GLN A 65 -0.13 -3.69 -7.36
N LEU A 66 0.00 -5.00 -7.16
CA LEU A 66 -0.56 -5.69 -6.01
C LEU A 66 0.56 -5.98 -5.01
N GLY A 67 0.35 -5.67 -3.74
CA GLY A 67 1.35 -5.91 -2.71
C GLY A 67 1.08 -5.16 -1.41
N CYS A 68 2.11 -4.95 -0.61
CA CYS A 68 2.01 -4.12 0.59
C CYS A 68 1.96 -2.64 0.23
N ARG A 69 0.93 -1.95 0.71
CA ARG A 69 0.74 -0.50 0.58
C ARG A 69 0.61 0.15 1.95
N CYS A 70 0.75 1.47 2.03
CA CYS A 70 0.54 2.19 3.29
C CYS A 70 -0.92 2.19 3.73
N LYS A 71 -1.14 2.03 5.05
CA LYS A 71 -2.47 2.22 5.66
C LYS A 71 -2.99 3.65 5.42
N PRO A 72 -4.32 3.86 5.44
CA PRO A 72 -4.90 5.19 5.35
C PRO A 72 -4.26 6.16 6.37
N GLY A 73 -3.91 7.37 5.92
CA GLY A 73 -3.24 8.39 6.74
C GLY A 73 -1.71 8.26 6.84
N PHE A 74 -1.12 7.21 6.26
CA PHE A 74 0.33 7.04 6.12
C PHE A 74 0.75 7.18 4.66
N LEU A 75 1.95 7.70 4.44
CA LEU A 75 2.54 7.89 3.12
C LEU A 75 3.86 7.12 3.03
N PRO A 76 4.23 6.62 1.84
CA PRO A 76 5.55 6.08 1.61
C PRO A 76 6.61 7.15 1.87
N GLN A 77 7.71 6.77 2.51
CA GLN A 77 8.84 7.66 2.72
C GLN A 77 9.57 7.99 1.41
N ASN A 78 9.67 7.01 0.50
CA ASN A 78 10.35 7.11 -0.80
C ASN A 78 9.54 6.39 -1.90
N ARG A 79 10.01 6.47 -3.15
CA ARG A 79 9.41 5.75 -4.30
C ARG A 79 9.87 4.29 -4.43
N GLN A 80 10.84 3.86 -3.63
CA GLN A 80 11.40 2.52 -3.71
C GLN A 80 10.58 1.58 -2.82
N PHE A 81 9.55 0.97 -3.40
CA PHE A 81 8.61 0.07 -2.70
C PHE A 81 9.25 -1.22 -2.14
N GLN A 82 10.52 -1.52 -2.48
CA GLN A 82 11.25 -2.69 -1.99
C GLN A 82 11.42 -2.71 -0.45
N ASN A 83 11.52 -1.54 0.19
CA ASN A 83 11.57 -1.38 1.65
C ASN A 83 10.53 -0.34 2.07
N LEU A 84 9.26 -0.63 1.81
CA LEU A 84 8.18 0.31 2.03
C LEU A 84 8.07 0.71 3.50
N ARG A 85 8.53 1.93 3.80
CA ARG A 85 8.34 2.58 5.10
C ARG A 85 7.21 3.58 5.01
N CYS A 86 6.17 3.36 5.81
CA CYS A 86 4.98 4.20 5.86
C CYS A 86 5.00 5.07 7.11
N ILE A 87 5.04 6.39 6.91
CA ILE A 87 5.08 7.38 7.98
C ILE A 87 3.96 8.39 7.80
N ARG A 88 3.55 9.07 8.89
CA ARG A 88 2.53 10.10 8.76
C ARG A 88 3.11 11.31 8.04
N ARG A 89 2.26 12.04 7.33
CA ARG A 89 2.65 13.26 6.60
C ARG A 89 3.43 14.27 7.46
N LYS A 90 3.04 14.41 8.73
CA LYS A 90 3.70 15.32 9.70
C LYS A 90 5.09 14.87 10.12
N ASP A 91 5.38 13.57 10.02
CA ASP A 91 6.64 12.95 10.43
C ASP A 91 7.60 12.79 9.24
N CYS A 92 7.21 13.26 8.04
CA CYS A 92 8.09 13.28 6.89
C CYS A 92 9.34 14.11 7.21
N PRO A 93 10.55 13.58 6.96
CA PRO A 93 11.77 14.34 7.18
C PRO A 93 11.69 15.62 6.35
N ARG A 94 11.80 16.78 7.00
CA ARG A 94 11.88 18.06 6.29
C ARG A 94 13.04 17.92 5.33
N MET A 95 12.76 17.99 4.04
CA MET A 95 13.82 18.09 3.05
C MET A 95 14.58 19.38 3.36
N ILE A 96 15.72 19.24 4.04
CA ILE A 96 16.73 20.28 4.05
C ILE A 96 17.05 20.44 2.57
N ARG A 97 16.58 21.53 1.96
CA ARG A 97 17.04 21.93 0.64
C ARG A 97 18.54 22.12 0.80
N LYS A 98 19.33 21.07 0.56
CA LYS A 98 20.72 21.23 0.16
C LYS A 98 20.61 21.89 -1.21
N HIS A 99 20.44 23.22 -1.20
CA HIS A 99 20.86 24.03 -2.33
C HIS A 99 22.32 23.66 -2.48
N HIS A 100 22.57 22.78 -3.44
CA HIS A 100 23.89 22.58 -3.99
C HIS A 100 24.29 23.99 -4.46
N ARG A 101 25.02 24.73 -3.62
CA ARG A 101 25.88 25.80 -4.11
C ARG A 101 26.73 25.09 -5.13
N ARG A 102 26.42 25.28 -6.41
CA ARG A 102 27.42 25.13 -7.46
C ARG A 102 28.47 26.18 -7.11
N THR A 103 29.49 25.76 -6.38
CA THR A 103 30.74 26.49 -6.34
C THR A 103 31.30 26.36 -7.75
N THR A 104 30.98 27.32 -8.59
CA THR A 104 31.76 27.62 -9.79
C THR A 104 33.13 28.04 -9.31
N VAL A 105 34.12 27.18 -9.57
CA VAL A 105 35.55 27.55 -9.57
C VAL A 105 35.86 28.09 -10.95
#